data_AF-A0A4P9W615-F1
#
_entry.id   AF-A0A4P9W615-F1
#
_cell.length_a   1.000
_cell.length_b   1.000
_cell.length_c   1.000
_cell.angle_alpha   90.00
_cell.angle_beta   90.00
_cell.angle_gamma   90.00
#
_symmetry.space_group_name_H-M   'P 1'
#
loop_
_entity.id
_entity.type
_entity.pdbx_description
1 polymer ?
#
loop_
_entity_poly.entity_id
_entity_poly.type
_entity_poly.pdbx_seq_one_letter_code
_entity_poly.pdbx_strand_id
1 'polypeptide(L)'
;MPAHSQHRVLSPPQPSPKPGSDSSLEPENESDNSEEFDDDSEEEGTPTFSLAIHPDDAEDKVFIAVVKALLMLGNRPSLPKELATFVNKEKLATLQ
;
A
#
# COMPACT_ATOMS: atom_id res chain seq x y z
N MET A 1 41.43 -5.24 42.56
CA MET A 1 40.60 -5.27 43.78
C MET A 1 39.47 -4.26 43.60
N PRO A 2 38.22 -4.60 43.96
CA PRO A 2 37.02 -4.28 43.18
C PRO A 2 36.29 -3.01 43.63
N ALA A 3 35.48 -2.43 42.74
CA ALA A 3 34.39 -1.53 43.11
C ALA A 3 33.15 -1.87 42.27
N HIS A 4 32.35 -2.82 42.76
CA HIS A 4 30.95 -2.93 42.37
C HIS A 4 30.16 -1.95 43.22
N SER A 5 29.48 -1.01 42.58
CA SER A 5 28.43 -0.20 43.19
C SER A 5 27.26 -0.19 42.23
N GLN A 6 26.31 -1.11 42.44
CA GLN A 6 24.97 -1.02 41.88
C GLN A 6 24.10 -0.34 42.92
N HIS A 7 23.47 0.80 42.62
CA HIS A 7 22.26 1.21 43.32
C HIS A 7 21.39 2.16 42.47
N ARG A 8 20.23 1.60 42.10
CA ARG A 8 18.88 2.20 42.02
C ARG A 8 18.49 3.07 40.80
N VAL A 9 17.66 2.42 39.98
CA VAL A 9 16.68 2.97 39.03
C VAL A 9 15.75 4.02 39.64
N LEU A 10 15.43 5.07 38.87
CA LEU A 10 14.19 5.86 38.95
C LEU A 10 14.01 6.58 37.59
N SER A 11 13.01 6.16 36.83
CA SER A 11 12.61 6.73 35.54
C SER A 11 12.10 8.19 35.67
N PRO A 12 12.14 8.99 34.59
CA PRO A 12 11.69 10.38 34.61
C PRO A 12 10.16 10.51 34.81
N PRO A 13 9.68 11.58 35.49
CA PRO A 13 8.24 11.89 35.53
C PRO A 13 7.74 12.39 34.16
N GLN A 14 6.68 11.77 33.64
CA GLN A 14 5.93 12.23 32.48
C GLN A 14 5.07 13.47 32.81
N PRO A 15 4.97 14.49 31.94
CA PRO A 15 3.88 15.45 31.99
C PRO A 15 2.62 14.90 31.28
N SER A 16 1.50 14.93 32.01
CA SER A 16 0.16 14.50 31.60
C SER A 16 -0.42 15.33 30.42
N PRO A 17 -1.30 14.73 29.60
CA PRO A 17 -2.00 15.43 28.51
C PRO A 17 -3.06 16.41 29.03
N LYS A 18 -3.16 17.59 28.41
CA LYS A 18 -4.23 18.57 28.66
C LYS A 18 -5.52 18.16 27.93
N PRO A 19 -6.70 18.27 28.56
CA PRO A 19 -7.97 18.08 27.89
C PRO A 19 -8.38 19.38 27.18
N GLY A 20 -8.63 19.29 25.88
CA GLY A 20 -9.10 20.39 25.05
C GLY A 20 -10.05 19.85 24.00
N SER A 21 -11.33 19.84 24.37
CA SER A 21 -12.51 19.62 23.55
C SER A 21 -12.70 20.74 22.53
N ASP A 22 -12.87 20.39 21.25
CA ASP A 22 -13.94 20.97 20.44
C ASP A 22 -14.37 19.98 19.34
N SER A 23 -15.68 19.80 19.25
CA SER A 23 -16.38 18.96 18.30
C SER A 23 -16.14 19.43 16.86
N SER A 24 -15.83 18.49 15.97
CA SER A 24 -16.27 18.63 14.59
C SER A 24 -16.67 17.26 14.08
N LEU A 25 -17.93 17.18 13.65
CA LEU A 25 -18.67 15.99 13.26
C LEU A 25 -17.95 15.24 12.14
N GLU A 26 -17.63 13.97 12.34
CA GLU A 26 -17.32 13.07 11.25
C GLU A 26 -18.63 12.43 10.76
N PRO A 27 -19.06 12.65 9.51
CA PRO A 27 -20.04 11.77 8.91
C PRO A 27 -19.34 10.45 8.56
N GLU A 28 -19.74 9.40 9.26
CA GLU A 28 -19.53 8.02 8.87
C GLU A 28 -20.28 7.82 7.54
N ASN A 29 -19.57 7.93 6.41
CA ASN A 29 -20.12 7.48 5.13
C ASN A 29 -19.48 6.13 4.80
N GLU A 30 -20.15 5.09 5.28
CA GLU A 30 -20.08 3.76 4.72
C GLU A 30 -20.53 3.86 3.26
N SER A 31 -19.58 3.83 2.33
CA SER A 31 -19.86 3.54 0.93
C SER A 31 -18.88 2.47 0.50
N ASP A 32 -19.21 1.26 0.94
CA ASP A 32 -18.85 0.02 0.29
C ASP A 32 -19.35 0.12 -1.15
N ASN A 33 -18.46 0.57 -2.04
CA ASN A 33 -18.62 0.42 -3.47
C ASN A 33 -17.34 -0.19 -3.99
N SER A 34 -17.17 -1.49 -3.72
CA SER A 34 -16.39 -2.33 -4.60
C SER A 34 -17.13 -2.40 -5.92
N GLU A 35 -16.96 -1.38 -6.77
CA GLU A 35 -17.31 -1.46 -8.17
C GLU A 35 -16.44 -2.57 -8.77
N GLU A 36 -17.06 -3.74 -8.94
CA GLU A 36 -16.56 -4.82 -9.76
C GLU A 36 -16.34 -4.22 -11.16
N PHE A 37 -15.06 -3.97 -11.47
CA PHE A 37 -14.65 -3.63 -12.82
C PHE A 37 -14.82 -4.91 -13.63
N ASP A 38 -16.00 -5.06 -14.24
CA ASP A 38 -16.26 -6.03 -15.30
C ASP A 38 -15.37 -5.69 -16.50
N ASP A 39 -14.11 -6.10 -16.42
CA ASP A 39 -13.24 -6.30 -17.57
C ASP A 39 -13.85 -7.50 -18.32
N ASP A 40 -14.78 -7.22 -19.24
CA ASP A 40 -15.36 -8.17 -20.21
C ASP A 40 -14.28 -8.59 -21.20
N SER A 41 -13.27 -9.27 -20.68
CA SER A 41 -12.19 -9.92 -21.39
C SER A 41 -11.90 -11.17 -20.58
N GLU A 42 -12.44 -12.29 -21.04
CA GLU A 42 -12.16 -13.63 -20.52
C GLU A 42 -10.66 -13.97 -20.75
N GLU A 43 -9.74 -13.29 -20.06
CA GLU A 43 -8.34 -13.70 -19.93
C GLU A 43 -8.22 -14.60 -18.70
N GLU A 44 -8.39 -15.90 -18.94
CA GLU A 44 -8.06 -16.95 -17.99
C GLU A 44 -6.66 -16.72 -17.37
N GLY A 45 -6.63 -16.45 -16.07
CA GLY A 45 -5.49 -16.76 -15.21
C GLY A 45 -4.65 -15.59 -14.69
N THR A 46 -5.05 -14.33 -14.84
CA THR A 46 -4.32 -13.25 -14.16
C THR A 46 -4.64 -13.25 -12.65
N PRO A 47 -3.63 -13.28 -11.77
CA PRO A 47 -3.85 -13.25 -10.33
C PRO A 47 -4.57 -11.96 -9.93
N THR A 48 -5.72 -12.10 -9.27
CA THR A 48 -6.50 -10.98 -8.74
C THR A 48 -5.87 -10.52 -7.42
N PHE A 49 -5.27 -9.34 -7.44
CA PHE A 49 -4.73 -8.70 -6.24
C PHE A 49 -5.71 -7.63 -5.76
N SER A 50 -6.23 -7.75 -4.53
CA SER A 50 -6.97 -6.66 -3.89
C SER A 50 -5.99 -5.59 -3.44
N LEU A 51 -5.94 -4.48 -4.16
CA LEU A 51 -5.09 -3.33 -3.85
C LEU A 51 -5.96 -2.15 -3.45
N ALA A 52 -5.72 -1.59 -2.27
CA ALA A 52 -6.27 -0.29 -1.89
C ALA A 52 -5.47 0.80 -2.61
N ILE A 53 -5.96 1.21 -3.78
CA ILE A 53 -5.37 2.25 -4.63
C ILE A 53 -6.28 3.48 -4.58
N HIS A 54 -5.68 4.67 -4.62
CA HIS A 54 -6.46 5.91 -4.72
C HIS A 54 -7.25 5.92 -6.04
N PRO A 55 -8.50 6.41 -6.08
CA PRO A 55 -9.32 6.39 -7.29
C PRO A 55 -8.62 7.02 -8.50
N ASP A 56 -7.93 8.14 -8.33
CA ASP A 56 -7.18 8.79 -9.42
C ASP A 56 -6.08 7.89 -10.03
N ASP A 57 -5.43 7.07 -9.21
CA ASP A 57 -4.37 6.16 -9.64
C ASP A 57 -4.95 4.86 -10.23
N ALA A 58 -6.20 4.52 -9.90
CA ALA A 58 -6.88 3.34 -10.43
C ALA A 58 -7.16 3.45 -11.93
N GLU A 59 -7.30 4.68 -12.44
CA GLU A 59 -7.50 4.96 -13.87
C GLU A 59 -6.19 4.95 -14.68
N ASP A 60 -5.02 5.05 -14.02
CA ASP A 60 -3.72 5.02 -14.69
C ASP A 60 -3.31 3.58 -15.02
N LYS A 61 -3.57 3.19 -16.28
CA LYS A 61 -3.23 1.88 -16.83
C LYS A 61 -1.74 1.54 -16.72
N VAL A 62 -0.86 2.53 -16.81
CA VAL A 62 0.59 2.31 -16.71
C VAL A 62 0.97 2.06 -15.25
N PHE A 63 0.43 2.86 -14.34
CA PHE A 63 0.62 2.66 -12.91
C PHE A 63 0.12 1.28 -12.47
N ILE A 64 -1.11 0.91 -12.82
CA ILE A 64 -1.69 -0.40 -12.49
C ILE A 64 -0.87 -1.54 -13.07
N ALA A 65 -0.38 -1.42 -14.31
CA ALA A 65 0.47 -2.42 -14.91
C ALA A 65 1.80 -2.60 -14.17
N VAL A 66 2.42 -1.50 -13.74
CA VAL A 66 3.64 -1.52 -12.92
C VAL A 66 3.38 -2.18 -11.58
N VAL A 67 2.29 -1.83 -10.90
CA VAL A 67 1.92 -2.42 -9.60
C VAL A 67 1.66 -3.92 -9.73
N LYS A 68 0.82 -4.35 -10.70
CA LYS A 68 0.56 -5.76 -10.98
C LYS A 68 1.85 -6.52 -11.29
N ALA A 69 2.73 -5.95 -12.12
CA ALA A 69 4.00 -6.56 -12.47
C ALA A 69 4.87 -6.79 -11.23
N LEU A 70 5.01 -5.77 -10.37
CA LEU A 70 5.81 -5.86 -9.15
C LEU A 70 5.26 -6.92 -8.19
N LEU A 71 3.94 -7.03 -8.05
CA LEU A 71 3.31 -8.07 -7.23
C LEU A 71 3.59 -9.47 -7.79
N MET A 72 3.46 -9.66 -9.10
CA MET A 72 3.79 -10.92 -9.78
C MET A 72 5.29 -11.28 -9.62
N LEU A 73 6.16 -10.28 -9.58
CA LEU A 73 7.61 -10.42 -9.35
C LEU A 73 7.97 -10.60 -7.87
N GLY A 74 7.02 -10.54 -6.95
CA GLY A 74 7.27 -10.61 -5.51
C GLY A 74 8.07 -9.43 -4.97
N ASN A 75 7.85 -8.23 -5.52
CA ASN A 75 8.58 -6.99 -5.22
C ASN A 75 10.10 -7.13 -5.38
N ARG A 76 10.54 -8.01 -6.29
CA ARG A 76 11.96 -8.16 -6.61
C ARG A 76 12.48 -6.87 -7.26
N PRO A 77 13.64 -6.35 -6.80
CA PRO A 77 14.28 -5.22 -7.48
C PRO A 77 14.58 -5.62 -8.92
N SER A 78 14.01 -4.86 -9.85
CA SER A 78 14.05 -5.13 -11.29
C SER A 78 14.50 -3.87 -12.01
N LEU A 79 15.30 -4.01 -13.07
CA LEU A 79 15.69 -2.84 -13.88
C LEU A 79 14.46 -2.30 -14.65
N PRO A 80 14.38 -0.98 -14.94
CA PRO A 80 13.26 -0.43 -15.70
C PRO A 80 13.01 -1.15 -17.03
N LYS A 81 14.08 -1.56 -17.72
CA LYS A 81 14.02 -2.35 -18.96
C LYS A 81 13.42 -3.73 -18.75
N GLU A 82 13.81 -4.41 -17.67
CA GLU A 82 13.31 -5.75 -17.35
C GLU A 82 11.84 -5.70 -16.97
N LEU A 83 11.45 -4.72 -16.16
CA LEU A 83 10.07 -4.49 -15.77
C LEU A 83 9.19 -4.17 -16.98
N ALA A 84 9.62 -3.28 -17.88
CA ALA A 84 8.89 -2.98 -19.11
C ALA A 84 8.76 -4.21 -20.03
N THR A 85 9.81 -5.03 -20.11
CA THR A 85 9.76 -6.29 -20.86
C THR A 85 8.73 -7.25 -20.27
N PHE A 86 8.68 -7.35 -18.94
CA PHE A 86 7.73 -8.18 -18.23
C PHE A 86 6.29 -7.68 -18.40
N VAL A 87 6.04 -6.38 -18.22
CA VAL A 87 4.72 -5.74 -18.45
C VAL A 87 4.20 -6.04 -19.84
N ASN A 88 5.04 -5.93 -20.88
CA ASN A 88 4.65 -6.24 -22.25
C ASN A 88 4.41 -7.75 -22.46
N LYS A 89 5.27 -8.60 -21.89
CA LYS A 89 5.17 -10.06 -22.02
C LYS A 89 3.89 -10.60 -21.40
N GLU A 90 3.51 -10.07 -20.24
CA GLU A 90 2.30 -10.43 -19.50
C GLU A 90 1.10 -9.56 -19.89
N LYS A 91 1.22 -8.74 -20.96
CA LYS A 91 0.17 -7.84 -21.50
C LYS A 91 -0.52 -6.95 -20.46
N LEU A 92 0.20 -6.55 -19.41
CA LEU A 92 -0.37 -5.78 -18.30
C LEU A 92 -0.73 -4.35 -18.71
N ALA A 93 -0.08 -3.83 -19.74
CA ALA A 93 -0.47 -2.61 -20.45
C ALA A 93 -0.18 -2.78 -21.94
N THR A 94 -1.15 -2.43 -22.79
CA THR A 94 -0.97 -2.36 -24.24
C THR A 94 -0.76 -0.91 -24.66
N LEU A 95 0.27 -0.64 -25.44
CA LEU A 95 0.41 0.63 -26.15
C LEU A 95 -0.69 0.68 -27.22
N GLN A 96 -1.70 1.54 -27.03
CA GLN A 96 -2.74 1.80 -28.03
C GLN A 96 -2.29 2.90 -28.99
#